data_AF-A0A7X3L431-F1
#
_entry.id   AF-A0A7X3L431-F1
#
_cell.length_a   1.000
_cell.length_b   1.000
_cell.length_c   1.000
_cell.angle_alpha   90.00
_cell.angle_beta   90.00
_cell.angle_gamma   90.00
#
_symmetry.space_group_name_H-M   'P 1'
#
loop_
_entity.id
_entity.type
_entity.pdbx_description
1 polymer ?
#
loop_
_entity_poly.entity_id
_entity_poly.type
_entity_poly.pdbx_seq_one_letter_code
_entity_poly.pdbx_strand_id
1 'polypeptide(L)' 'MANLLVRNVDERLVQRLREVAAAHGRSAEAEHREILAKALGGTKRRSFAEVLMSMPNVGEDADFARVDDVGEAARVFG' A
#
# COMPACT_ATOMS: atom_id res chain seq x y z
N MET A 1 6.80 16.45 15.95
CA MET A 1 5.61 15.98 16.67
C MET A 1 4.40 16.57 15.97
N ALA A 2 3.56 15.74 15.37
CA ALA A 2 2.32 16.20 14.74
C ALA A 2 1.16 15.79 15.65
N ASN A 3 0.35 16.75 16.08
CA ASN A 3 -0.84 16.49 16.87
C ASN A 3 -2.06 16.59 15.96
N LEU A 4 -2.85 15.53 15.89
CA LEU A 4 -4.12 15.50 15.16
C LEU A 4 -5.26 15.62 16.18
N LEU A 5 -6.07 16.68 16.06
CA LEU A 5 -7.27 16.84 16.87
C LEU A 5 -8.50 16.57 15.99
N VAL A 6 -9.16 15.43 16.22
CA VAL A 6 -10.42 15.10 15.55
C VAL A 6 -11.57 15.63 16.41
N ARG A 7 -12.38 16.53 15.86
CA ARG A 7 -13.56 17.10 16.53
C ARG A 7 -14.83 16.49 15.96
N ASN A 8 -15.93 16.58 16.70
CA ASN A 8 -17.27 16.12 16.28
C ASN A 8 -17.32 14.63 15.91
N VAL A 9 -16.68 13.78 16.71
CA VAL A 9 -16.74 12.32 16.55
C VAL A 9 -17.97 11.78 17.28
N ASP A 10 -18.68 10.84 16.65
CA ASP A 10 -19.81 10.15 17.26
C ASP A 10 -19.38 9.43 18.55
N GLU A 11 -20.11 9.65 19.65
CA GLU A 11 -19.81 9.07 20.96
C GLU A 11 -19.78 7.54 20.95
N ARG A 12 -20.62 6.90 20.11
CA ARG A 12 -20.62 5.45 19.93
C ARG A 12 -19.30 4.97 19.34
N LEU A 13 -18.71 5.75 18.43
CA LEU A 13 -17.41 5.43 17.84
C LEU A 13 -16.27 5.57 18.86
N VAL A 14 -16.34 6.61 19.71
CA VAL A 14 -15.38 6.82 20.81
C VAL A 14 -15.46 5.68 21.83
N GLN A 15 -16.67 5.22 22.15
CA GLN A 15 -16.87 4.11 23.07
C GLN A 15 -16.30 2.80 22.51
N ARG A 16 -16.61 2.46 21.26
CA ARG A 16 -16.03 1.29 20.59
C ARG A 16 -14.50 1.36 20.50
N LEU A 17 -13.94 2.55 20.22
CA LEU A 17 -12.49 2.73 20.18
C LEU A 17 -11.84 2.45 21.56
N ARG A 18 -12.49 2.89 22.65
CA ARG A 18 -12.02 2.61 24.02
C ARG A 18 -12.07 1.12 24.35
N GLU A 19 -13.13 0.43 23.96
CA GLU A 19 -13.26 -1.02 24.15
C GLU A 19 -12.16 -1.80 23.41
N VAL A 20 -11.90 -1.44 22.14
CA VAL A 20 -10.82 -2.04 21.34
C VAL A 20 -9.45 -1.73 21.95
N ALA A 21 -9.22 -0.49 22.37
CA ALA A 21 -7.97 -0.10 23.02
C ALA A 21 -7.73 -0.89 24.32
N ALA A 22 -8.78 -1.06 25.15
CA ALA A 22 -8.72 -1.86 26.37
C ALA A 22 -8.41 -3.34 26.07
N ALA A 23 -9.04 -3.91 25.03
CA ALA A 23 -8.78 -5.28 24.59
C ALA A 23 -7.34 -5.48 24.10
N HIS A 24 -6.74 -4.47 23.46
CA HIS A 24 -5.34 -4.48 23.02
C HIS A 24 -4.33 -4.08 24.11
N GLY A 25 -4.79 -3.72 25.31
CA GLY A 25 -3.93 -3.23 26.40
C GLY A 25 -3.24 -1.89 26.08
N ARG A 26 -3.86 -1.05 25.25
CA ARG A 26 -3.32 0.23 24.76
C ARG A 26 -4.21 1.39 25.20
N SER A 27 -3.64 2.60 25.23
CA SER A 27 -4.45 3.81 25.40
C SER A 27 -5.30 4.06 24.15
N ALA A 28 -6.44 4.74 24.31
CA ALA A 28 -7.30 5.09 23.19
C ALA A 28 -6.57 5.91 22.11
N GLU A 29 -5.60 6.76 22.50
CA GLU A 29 -4.76 7.51 21.56
C GLU A 29 -3.80 6.59 20.79
N ALA A 30 -3.20 5.60 21.45
CA ALA A 30 -2.31 4.65 20.80
C ALA A 30 -3.07 3.76 19.81
N GLU A 31 -4.27 3.29 20.17
CA GLU A 31 -5.14 2.54 19.25
C GLU A 31 -5.58 3.40 18.06
N HIS A 32 -5.94 4.66 18.30
CA HIS A 32 -6.28 5.61 17.24
C HIS A 32 -5.11 5.78 16.26
N ARG A 33 -3.89 5.92 16.77
CA ARG A 33 -2.68 6.06 15.96
C ARG A 33 -2.41 4.82 15.11
N GLU A 34 -2.60 3.63 15.67
CA GLU A 34 -2.45 2.37 14.96
C GLU A 34 -3.50 2.19 13.85
N ILE A 35 -4.76 2.58 14.12
CA ILE A 35 -5.82 2.56 13.11
C ILE A 35 -5.48 3.51 11.97
N LEU A 36 -5.03 4.73 12.27
CA LEU A 36 -4.57 5.69 11.26
C LEU A 36 -3.37 5.15 10.48
N ALA A 37 -2.39 4.55 11.16
CA ALA A 37 -1.21 3.97 10.53
C ALA A 37 -1.58 2.82 9.59
N LYS A 38 -2.54 1.96 9.97
CA LYS A 38 -3.05 0.89 9.11
C LYS A 38 -3.86 1.43 7.94
N ALA A 39 -4.72 2.42 8.17
CA ALA A 39 -5.60 2.98 7.15
C ALA A 39 -4.84 3.81 6.10
N LEU A 40 -3.86 4.60 6.55
CA LEU A 40 -3.09 5.53 5.70
C LEU A 40 -1.73 4.96 5.26
N GLY A 41 -1.21 3.94 5.95
CA GLY A 41 0.09 3.36 5.65
C GLY A 41 0.16 2.66 4.29
N GLY A 42 -0.99 2.20 3.77
CA GLY A 42 -1.07 1.47 2.52
C GLY A 42 -0.19 0.20 2.49
N THR A 43 -0.26 -0.56 1.41
CA THR A 43 0.80 -1.51 1.09
C THR A 43 2.05 -0.72 0.73
N LYS A 44 3.22 -1.12 1.27
CA LYS A 44 4.51 -0.54 0.89
C LYS A 44 4.59 -0.51 -0.64
N ARG A 45 4.57 0.69 -1.23
CA ARG A 45 4.68 0.83 -2.68
C ARG A 45 6.05 0.31 -3.07
N ARG A 46 6.08 -0.85 -3.73
CA ARG A 46 7.27 -1.36 -4.39
C ARG A 46 7.40 -0.61 -5.70
N SER A 47 8.58 -0.08 -5.97
CA SER A 47 8.92 0.42 -7.30
C SER A 47 8.79 -0.71 -8.32
N PHE A 48 8.55 -0.34 -9.58
CA PHE A 48 8.50 -1.30 -10.68
C PHE A 48 9.79 -2.17 -10.72
N ALA A 49 10.95 -1.56 -10.48
CA ALA A 49 12.22 -2.26 -10.38
C ALA A 49 12.29 -3.27 -9.22
N GLU A 50 11.80 -2.92 -8.03
CA GLU A 50 11.73 -3.86 -6.89
C GLU A 50 10.84 -5.07 -7.19
N VAL A 51 9.75 -4.86 -7.93
CA VAL A 51 8.88 -5.97 -8.36
C VAL A 51 9.60 -6.88 -9.35
N LEU A 52 10.29 -6.32 -10.35
CA LEU A 52 11.07 -7.10 -11.32
C LEU A 52 12.19 -7.91 -10.65
N MET A 53 12.91 -7.33 -9.69
CA MET A 53 13.96 -8.06 -8.95
C MET A 53 13.40 -9.19 -8.07
N SER A 54 12.13 -9.12 -7.68
CA SER A 54 11.47 -10.19 -6.91
C SER A 54 10.87 -11.30 -7.79
N MET A 55 10.83 -11.11 -9.11
CA MET A 55 10.36 -12.15 -10.02
C MET A 55 11.36 -13.32 -10.03
N PRO A 56 10.90 -14.57 -9.86
CA PRO A 56 11.77 -15.72 -10.00
C PRO A 56 12.30 -15.78 -11.43
N ASN A 57 13.53 -16.26 -11.62
CA ASN A 57 14.08 -16.49 -12.96
C ASN A 57 13.35 -17.69 -13.58
N VAL A 58 12.30 -17.39 -14.35
CA VAL A 58 11.46 -18.35 -15.06
C VAL A 58 11.38 -17.96 -16.53
N GLY A 59 11.61 -18.91 -17.42
CA GLY A 59 11.66 -18.69 -18.87
C GLY A 59 13.09 -18.66 -19.44
N GLU A 60 13.18 -18.71 -20.76
CA GLU A 60 14.42 -18.52 -21.52
C GLU A 60 14.38 -17.16 -22.23
N ASP A 61 15.54 -16.56 -22.51
CA ASP A 61 15.60 -15.26 -23.22
C ASP A 61 14.86 -15.28 -24.57
N ALA A 62 14.77 -16.46 -25.19
CA ALA A 62 14.00 -16.73 -26.40
C ALA A 62 12.49 -16.45 -26.26
N ASP A 63 11.92 -16.50 -25.05
CA ASP A 63 10.51 -16.19 -24.79
C ASP A 63 10.17 -14.72 -25.07
N PHE A 64 11.19 -13.84 -25.04
CA PHE A 64 11.06 -12.41 -25.34
C PHE A 64 11.60 -12.05 -26.73
N ALA A 65 11.99 -13.03 -27.55
CA ALA A 65 12.46 -12.79 -28.90
C ALA A 65 11.37 -12.09 -29.72
N ARG A 66 11.71 -10.94 -30.31
CA ARG A 66 10.81 -10.23 -31.21
C ARG A 66 10.65 -11.05 -32.48
N VAL A 67 9.43 -11.51 -32.73
CA VAL A 67 9.10 -12.30 -33.94
C VAL A 67 8.75 -11.43 -35.15
N ASP A 68 8.60 -10.11 -34.99
CA ASP A 68 8.22 -9.20 -36.06
C ASP A 68 9.17 -7.99 -36.16
N ASP A 69 10.35 -8.20 -36.74
CA ASP A 69 11.16 -7.12 -37.34
C ASP A 69 10.94 -7.05 -38.87
N VAL A 70 9.76 -7.47 -39.35
CA VAL A 70 9.37 -7.36 -40.78
C VAL A 70 8.47 -6.15 -41.04
N GLY A 71 7.99 -5.47 -40.01
CA GLY A 71 7.16 -4.27 -40.14
C GLY A 71 7.64 -3.17 -39.20
N GLU A 72 7.99 -2.02 -39.77
CA GLU A 72 8.28 -0.77 -39.04
C GLU A 72 7.28 -0.59 -37.90
N ALA A 73 7.72 -0.83 -36.65
CA ALA A 73 6.86 -0.68 -35.49
C ALA A 73 6.42 0.78 -35.42
N ALA A 74 5.15 1.02 -35.73
CA ALA A 74 4.55 2.35 -35.71
C ALA A 74 4.85 3.00 -34.35
N ARG A 75 5.58 4.11 -34.35
CA ARG A 75 5.93 4.85 -33.13
C ARG A 75 4.64 5.25 -32.41
N VAL A 76 4.31 4.54 -31.34
CA VAL A 76 3.07 4.74 -30.56
C VAL A 76 3.09 6.05 -29.77
N PHE A 77 4.27 6.63 -29.56
CA PHE A 77 4.45 7.94 -28.93
C PHE A 77 4.95 8.93 -30.00
N GLY A 78 4.02 9.43 -30.80
CA GLY A 78 4.18 10.62 -31.64
C GLY A 78 3.50 11.83 -31.01
#